data_AF-A0A7V8NFV2-F1
#
_entry.id   AF-A0A7V8NFV2-F1
#
_cell.length_a   1.000
_cell.length_b   1.000
_cell.length_c   1.000
_cell.angle_alpha   90.00
_cell.angle_beta   90.00
_cell.angle_gamma   90.00
#
_symmetry.space_group_name_H-M   'P 1'
#
loop_
_entity.id
_entity.type
_entity.pdbx_description
1 polymer ?
#
loop_
_entity_poly.entity_id
_entity_poly.type
_entity_poly.pdbx_seq_one_letter_code
_entity_poly.pdbx_strand_id
1 'polypeptide(L)'
;MSAPRVAPGTRRELGLLTWLMAGGAGLVARTRPLNLFRTLGKHRPLFRGWVHFAGRLMPGGVLPRRESELIILRVAHLRSCAYEFEHHQRLALRVGVTREEVERIAVGPSADGWSDRERALLTAVDGVVRDGDLDDADWAALRAHLDERAALEFLLLVGHYTMLASVVTTLRLTPDAPLRSPLRRRRAPVTPVPLRKPAPLTGSPDGGSGPERVNGAAPESAPGTKGDAGAPGSPPARPGTGD
;
A
#
# COMPACT_ATOMS: atom_id res chain seq x y z
N MET A 1 9.36 -5.85 -21.15
CA MET A 1 8.50 -6.33 -20.05
C MET A 1 8.33 -7.82 -20.20
N SER A 2 8.45 -8.60 -19.11
CA SER A 2 8.20 -10.04 -19.15
C SER A 2 6.70 -10.34 -19.29
N ALA A 3 6.36 -11.47 -19.92
CA ALA A 3 4.97 -11.92 -20.05
C ALA A 3 4.30 -12.14 -18.68
N PRO A 4 2.95 -11.97 -18.58
CA PRO A 4 2.20 -12.27 -17.37
C PRO A 4 2.35 -13.75 -16.99
N ARG A 5 2.52 -14.05 -15.70
CA ARG A 5 2.63 -15.44 -15.21
C ARG A 5 1.30 -16.19 -15.29
N VAL A 6 0.18 -15.46 -15.17
CA VAL A 6 -1.16 -15.96 -15.43
C VAL A 6 -1.83 -15.01 -16.43
N ALA A 7 -2.16 -15.52 -17.61
CA ALA A 7 -2.81 -14.71 -18.64
C ALA A 7 -4.24 -14.30 -18.22
N PRO A 8 -4.69 -13.06 -18.50
CA PRO A 8 -6.06 -12.63 -18.26
C PRO A 8 -7.09 -13.55 -18.91
N GLY A 9 -8.10 -13.97 -18.15
CA GLY A 9 -9.11 -14.91 -18.60
C GLY A 9 -9.99 -14.40 -19.74
N THR A 10 -10.44 -15.33 -20.57
CA THR A 10 -11.44 -15.17 -21.62
C THR A 10 -12.86 -15.26 -21.05
N ARG A 11 -13.88 -14.89 -21.84
CA ARG A 11 -15.29 -15.04 -21.43
C ARG A 11 -15.65 -16.48 -21.05
N ARG A 12 -15.07 -17.48 -21.73
CA ARG A 12 -15.31 -18.91 -21.45
C ARG A 12 -14.74 -19.32 -20.08
N GLU A 13 -13.51 -18.92 -19.78
CA GLU A 13 -12.86 -19.22 -18.49
C GLU A 13 -13.57 -18.49 -17.33
N LEU A 14 -13.95 -17.23 -17.52
CA LEU A 14 -14.54 -16.41 -16.46
C LEU A 14 -16.03 -16.69 -16.22
N GLY A 15 -16.74 -17.16 -17.25
CA GLY A 15 -18.19 -17.15 -17.27
C GLY A 15 -18.73 -15.74 -17.49
N LEU A 16 -20.01 -15.64 -17.87
CA LEU A 16 -20.62 -14.37 -18.29
C LEU A 16 -20.59 -13.31 -17.19
N LEU A 17 -20.94 -13.67 -15.95
CA LEU A 17 -21.05 -12.73 -14.83
C LEU A 17 -19.70 -12.05 -14.52
N THR A 18 -18.65 -12.84 -14.27
CA THR A 18 -17.32 -12.29 -13.95
C THR A 18 -16.72 -11.51 -15.12
N TRP A 19 -16.96 -11.96 -16.35
CA TRP A 19 -16.50 -11.23 -17.54
C TRP A 19 -17.18 -9.85 -17.67
N LEU A 20 -18.51 -9.78 -17.44
CA LEU A 20 -19.25 -8.52 -17.42
C LEU A 20 -18.79 -7.61 -16.28
N MET A 21 -18.57 -8.15 -15.08
CA MET A 21 -18.03 -7.37 -13.96
C MET A 21 -16.67 -6.76 -14.28
N ALA A 22 -15.75 -7.53 -14.87
CA ALA A 22 -14.44 -7.02 -15.28
C ALA A 22 -14.57 -5.90 -16.33
N GLY A 23 -15.53 -6.02 -17.25
CA GLY A 23 -15.85 -4.98 -18.23
C GLY A 23 -16.44 -3.71 -17.59
N GLY A 24 -17.42 -3.85 -16.70
CA GLY A 24 -18.04 -2.74 -15.99
C GLY A 24 -17.04 -1.97 -15.11
N ALA A 25 -16.21 -2.69 -14.37
CA ALA A 25 -15.12 -2.09 -13.58
C ALA A 25 -14.11 -1.35 -14.48
N GLY A 26 -13.79 -1.91 -15.65
CA GLY A 26 -12.98 -1.26 -16.66
C GLY A 26 -13.58 0.06 -17.14
N LEU A 27 -14.89 0.08 -17.46
CA LEU A 27 -15.60 1.29 -17.87
C LEU A 27 -15.58 2.37 -16.77
N VAL A 28 -15.85 1.98 -15.52
CA VAL A 28 -15.75 2.89 -14.36
C VAL A 28 -14.34 3.48 -14.26
N ALA A 29 -13.30 2.69 -14.51
CA ALA A 29 -11.90 3.14 -14.50
C ALA A 29 -11.42 3.78 -15.82
N ARG A 30 -12.29 3.96 -16.83
CA ARG A 30 -11.96 4.40 -18.20
C ARG A 30 -10.86 3.58 -18.89
N THR A 31 -10.93 2.27 -18.72
CA THR A 31 -10.03 1.27 -19.30
C THR A 31 -10.78 0.16 -20.04
N ARG A 32 -10.03 -0.65 -20.79
CA ARG A 32 -10.48 -2.00 -21.18
C ARG A 32 -10.73 -2.85 -19.92
N PRO A 33 -11.42 -4.01 -20.04
CA PRO A 33 -11.74 -4.84 -18.89
C PRO A 33 -10.50 -5.13 -18.01
N LEU A 34 -10.65 -4.96 -16.70
CA LEU A 34 -9.51 -4.99 -15.77
C LEU A 34 -8.79 -6.34 -15.82
N ASN A 35 -7.50 -6.33 -16.14
CA ASN A 35 -6.66 -7.50 -16.19
C ASN A 35 -6.55 -8.17 -14.82
N LEU A 36 -6.56 -7.41 -13.72
CA LEU A 36 -6.64 -7.96 -12.37
C LEU A 36 -7.89 -8.84 -12.20
N PHE A 37 -9.07 -8.32 -12.55
CA PHE A 37 -10.34 -9.03 -12.41
C PHE A 37 -10.39 -10.25 -13.33
N ARG A 38 -9.89 -10.10 -14.57
CA ARG A 38 -9.80 -11.22 -15.52
C ARG A 38 -8.80 -12.29 -15.10
N THR A 39 -7.79 -11.96 -14.31
CA THR A 39 -6.78 -12.91 -13.88
C THR A 39 -7.26 -13.65 -12.63
N LEU A 40 -7.66 -12.92 -11.59
CA LEU A 40 -8.17 -13.51 -10.35
C LEU A 40 -9.52 -14.22 -10.54
N GLY A 41 -10.35 -13.73 -11.47
CA GLY A 41 -11.64 -14.30 -11.82
C GLY A 41 -11.59 -15.74 -12.36
N LYS A 42 -10.40 -16.24 -12.71
CA LYS A 42 -10.18 -17.66 -13.02
C LYS A 42 -10.46 -18.57 -11.82
N HIS A 43 -10.28 -18.07 -10.59
CA HIS A 43 -10.68 -18.75 -9.36
C HIS A 43 -11.98 -18.14 -8.81
N ARG A 44 -13.13 -18.55 -9.37
CA ARG A 44 -14.42 -17.87 -9.14
C ARG A 44 -14.86 -17.73 -7.66
N PRO A 45 -14.79 -18.76 -6.79
CA PRO A 45 -15.23 -18.61 -5.40
C PRO A 45 -14.39 -17.58 -4.63
N LEU A 46 -13.06 -17.71 -4.70
CA LEU A 46 -12.12 -16.76 -4.11
C LEU A 46 -12.32 -15.34 -4.63
N PHE A 47 -12.46 -15.19 -5.96
CA PHE A 47 -12.70 -13.88 -6.57
C PHE A 47 -13.98 -13.21 -6.06
N ARG A 48 -15.08 -13.97 -5.90
CA ARG A 48 -16.34 -13.42 -5.37
C ARG A 48 -16.20 -12.94 -3.92
N GLY A 49 -15.55 -13.73 -3.07
CA GLY A 49 -15.26 -13.33 -1.68
C GLY A 49 -14.38 -12.09 -1.62
N TRP A 50 -13.31 -12.07 -2.41
CA TRP A 50 -12.40 -10.93 -2.51
C TRP A 50 -13.10 -9.66 -3.00
N VAL A 51 -13.93 -9.72 -4.05
CA VAL A 51 -14.69 -8.54 -4.53
C VAL A 51 -15.70 -8.07 -3.49
N HIS A 52 -16.35 -8.97 -2.75
CA HIS A 52 -17.24 -8.58 -1.65
C HIS A 52 -16.49 -7.81 -0.57
N PHE A 53 -15.35 -8.34 -0.10
CA PHE A 53 -14.49 -7.70 0.87
C PHE A 53 -13.97 -6.34 0.37
N ALA A 54 -13.37 -6.30 -0.83
CA ALA A 54 -12.86 -5.08 -1.44
C ALA A 54 -13.97 -4.04 -1.63
N GLY A 55 -15.19 -4.47 -1.97
CA GLY A 55 -16.38 -3.62 -2.08
C GLY A 55 -16.78 -2.91 -0.78
N ARG A 56 -16.50 -3.55 0.37
CA ARG A 56 -16.72 -2.95 1.70
C ARG A 56 -15.67 -1.90 2.06
N LEU A 57 -14.49 -1.96 1.46
CA LEU A 57 -13.46 -0.93 1.60
C LEU A 57 -13.67 0.20 0.58
N MET A 58 -14.00 -0.14 -0.67
CA MET A 58 -14.34 0.83 -1.72
C MET A 58 -15.36 0.27 -2.73
N PRO A 59 -16.42 1.03 -3.09
CA PRO A 59 -16.75 2.38 -2.63
C PRO A 59 -17.55 2.39 -1.32
N GLY A 60 -17.79 1.25 -0.66
CA GLY A 60 -18.69 1.12 0.49
C GLY A 60 -18.05 1.37 1.86
N GLY A 61 -16.81 1.85 1.92
CA GLY A 61 -16.09 2.14 3.16
C GLY A 61 -16.60 3.39 3.88
N VAL A 62 -16.18 3.54 5.15
CA VAL A 62 -16.43 4.73 5.96
C VAL A 62 -15.43 5.85 5.73
N LEU A 63 -14.23 5.54 5.24
CA LEU A 63 -13.25 6.56 4.89
C LEU A 63 -13.75 7.39 3.70
N PRO A 64 -13.64 8.74 3.76
CA PRO A 64 -13.89 9.60 2.61
C PRO A 64 -13.13 9.11 1.39
N ARG A 65 -13.80 9.08 0.24
CA ARG A 65 -13.24 8.51 -0.99
C ARG A 65 -11.89 9.13 -1.38
N ARG A 66 -11.70 10.44 -1.16
CA ARG A 66 -10.43 11.13 -1.37
C ARG A 66 -9.31 10.53 -0.51
N GLU A 67 -9.56 10.31 0.78
CA GLU A 67 -8.59 9.74 1.73
C GLU A 67 -8.21 8.32 1.34
N SER A 68 -9.18 7.48 0.98
CA SER A 68 -8.91 6.12 0.50
C SER A 68 -7.99 6.13 -0.71
N GLU A 69 -8.20 7.01 -1.69
CA GLU A 69 -7.34 7.09 -2.88
C GLU A 69 -5.92 7.58 -2.54
N LEU A 70 -5.75 8.53 -1.61
CA LEU A 70 -4.42 8.97 -1.14
C LEU A 70 -3.67 7.83 -0.43
N ILE A 71 -4.35 7.10 0.45
CA ILE A 71 -3.81 5.92 1.14
C ILE A 71 -3.32 4.88 0.12
N ILE A 72 -4.16 4.55 -0.85
CA ILE A 72 -3.85 3.54 -1.88
C ILE A 72 -2.68 3.99 -2.76
N LEU A 73 -2.66 5.25 -3.18
CA LEU A 73 -1.56 5.80 -3.96
C LEU A 73 -0.24 5.73 -3.19
N ARG A 74 -0.25 6.02 -1.89
CA ARG A 74 0.95 5.92 -1.06
C ARG A 74 1.42 4.47 -0.90
N VAL A 75 0.51 3.53 -0.62
CA VAL A 75 0.85 2.09 -0.59
C VAL A 75 1.44 1.64 -1.92
N ALA A 76 0.80 1.96 -3.04
CA ALA A 76 1.26 1.57 -4.37
C ALA A 76 2.65 2.16 -4.69
N HIS A 77 2.92 3.40 -4.26
CA HIS A 77 4.23 4.03 -4.38
C HIS A 77 5.29 3.28 -3.56
N LEU A 78 5.05 3.04 -2.26
CA LEU A 78 5.98 2.31 -1.37
C LEU A 78 6.28 0.89 -1.86
N ARG A 79 5.27 0.22 -2.44
CA ARG A 79 5.39 -1.14 -2.99
C ARG A 79 5.90 -1.17 -4.44
N SER A 80 6.21 -0.01 -5.04
CA SER A 80 6.61 0.12 -6.45
C SER A 80 5.62 -0.54 -7.42
N CYS A 81 4.33 -0.52 -7.12
CA CYS A 81 3.28 -1.17 -7.90
C CYS A 81 2.68 -0.21 -8.95
N ALA A 82 3.28 -0.19 -10.15
CA ALA A 82 2.84 0.69 -11.23
C ALA A 82 1.36 0.45 -11.65
N TYR A 83 0.91 -0.80 -11.65
CA TYR A 83 -0.48 -1.13 -12.03
C TYR A 83 -1.51 -0.49 -11.09
N GLU A 84 -1.31 -0.63 -9.78
CA GLU A 84 -2.19 -0.01 -8.79
C GLU A 84 -2.09 1.51 -8.82
N PHE A 85 -0.87 2.05 -8.88
CA PHE A 85 -0.65 3.49 -8.92
C PHE A 85 -1.35 4.13 -10.12
N GLU A 86 -1.19 3.60 -11.34
CA GLU A 86 -1.86 4.10 -12.54
C GLU A 86 -3.39 3.94 -12.48
N HIS A 87 -3.87 2.84 -11.91
CA HIS A 87 -5.31 2.62 -11.75
C HIS A 87 -5.91 3.67 -10.80
N HIS A 88 -5.34 3.78 -9.60
CA HIS A 88 -5.84 4.65 -8.54
C HIS A 88 -5.58 6.13 -8.79
N GLN A 89 -4.50 6.51 -9.48
CA GLN A 89 -4.30 7.90 -9.91
C GLN A 89 -5.50 8.39 -10.75
N ARG A 90 -6.00 7.58 -11.68
CA ARG A 90 -7.18 7.95 -12.48
C ARG A 90 -8.45 8.07 -11.65
N LEU A 91 -8.60 7.27 -10.59
CA LEU A 91 -9.74 7.35 -9.69
C LEU A 91 -9.64 8.59 -8.79
N ALA A 92 -8.47 8.81 -8.19
CA ALA A 92 -8.11 9.95 -7.35
C ALA A 92 -8.41 11.30 -8.04
N LEU A 93 -7.98 11.45 -9.29
CA LEU A 93 -8.24 12.66 -10.09
C LEU A 93 -9.74 12.96 -10.28
N ARG A 94 -10.60 11.94 -10.25
CA ARG A 94 -12.06 12.13 -10.40
C ARG A 94 -12.76 12.56 -9.11
N VAL A 95 -12.12 12.33 -7.97
CA VAL A 95 -12.66 12.66 -6.64
C VAL A 95 -11.97 13.89 -6.05
N GLY A 96 -11.27 14.66 -6.90
CA GLY A 96 -10.70 15.95 -6.56
C GLY A 96 -9.26 15.91 -6.03
N VAL A 97 -8.57 14.77 -6.07
CA VAL A 97 -7.11 14.76 -5.84
C VAL A 97 -6.43 15.43 -7.02
N THR A 98 -5.60 16.44 -6.80
CA THR A 98 -4.95 17.19 -7.88
C THR A 98 -3.72 16.46 -8.41
N ARG A 99 -3.17 16.90 -9.55
CA ARG A 99 -1.94 16.29 -10.10
C ARG A 99 -0.75 16.57 -9.18
N GLU A 100 -0.69 17.77 -8.64
CA GLU A 100 0.32 18.24 -7.70
C GLU A 100 0.28 17.38 -6.42
N GLU A 101 -0.92 17.06 -5.93
CA GLU A 101 -1.07 16.13 -4.80
C GLU A 101 -0.56 14.72 -5.14
N VAL A 102 -0.86 14.21 -6.35
CA VAL A 102 -0.31 12.91 -6.77
C VAL A 102 1.22 12.95 -6.88
N GLU A 103 1.81 14.07 -7.27
CA GLU A 103 3.27 14.25 -7.28
C GLU A 103 3.84 14.26 -5.85
N ARG A 104 3.15 14.93 -4.90
CA ARG A 104 3.52 14.92 -3.47
C ARG A 104 3.52 13.52 -2.86
N ILE A 105 2.72 12.57 -3.37
CA ILE A 105 2.73 11.18 -2.88
C ILE A 105 4.13 10.56 -2.99
N ALA A 106 4.95 10.95 -3.97
CA ALA A 106 6.32 10.45 -4.08
C ALA A 106 7.25 10.99 -2.99
N VAL A 107 7.04 12.24 -2.56
CA VAL A 107 7.76 12.85 -1.44
C VAL A 107 7.28 12.25 -0.11
N GLY A 108 5.97 12.04 0.03
CA GLY A 108 5.36 11.40 1.19
C GLY A 108 4.83 12.40 2.22
N PRO A 109 4.76 12.00 3.51
CA PRO A 109 4.13 12.81 4.56
C PRO A 109 4.84 14.13 4.82
N SER A 110 6.13 14.25 4.49
CA SER A 110 6.90 15.49 4.67
C SER A 110 6.63 16.56 3.61
N ALA A 111 5.87 16.26 2.56
CA ALA A 111 5.53 17.25 1.55
C ALA A 111 4.65 18.38 2.12
N ASP A 112 4.85 19.59 1.63
CA ASP A 112 4.01 20.73 1.95
C ASP A 112 2.64 20.62 1.29
N GLY A 113 1.62 21.20 1.93
CA GLY A 113 0.26 21.29 1.39
C GLY A 113 -0.67 20.13 1.74
N TRP A 114 -0.23 19.16 2.55
CA TRP A 114 -1.14 18.24 3.24
C TRP A 114 -1.81 18.91 4.44
N SER A 115 -3.10 18.65 4.62
CA SER A 115 -3.74 18.88 5.92
C SER A 115 -3.14 17.98 7.01
N ASP A 116 -3.31 18.34 8.27
CA ASP A 116 -2.80 17.54 9.40
C ASP A 116 -3.37 16.11 9.36
N ARG A 117 -4.65 15.97 9.01
CA ARG A 117 -5.32 14.69 8.84
C ARG A 117 -4.70 13.85 7.71
N GLU A 118 -4.48 14.43 6.54
CA GLU A 118 -3.86 13.72 5.41
C GLU A 118 -2.41 13.33 5.73
N ARG A 119 -1.67 14.21 6.42
CA ARG A 119 -0.31 13.93 6.87
C ARG A 119 -0.28 12.74 7.83
N ALA A 120 -1.17 12.71 8.83
CA ALA A 120 -1.28 11.61 9.78
C ALA A 120 -1.61 10.28 9.09
N LEU A 121 -2.55 10.29 8.13
CA LEU A 121 -2.87 9.10 7.32
C LEU A 121 -1.65 8.61 6.53
N LEU A 122 -0.92 9.50 5.87
CA LEU A 122 0.25 9.13 5.06
C LEU A 122 1.42 8.65 5.93
N THR A 123 1.65 9.25 7.09
CA THR A 123 2.65 8.78 8.07
C THR A 123 2.31 7.37 8.55
N ALA A 124 1.04 7.14 8.91
CA ALA A 124 0.60 5.81 9.33
C ALA A 124 0.71 4.76 8.20
N VAL A 125 0.49 5.15 6.94
CA VAL A 125 0.73 4.24 5.80
C VAL A 125 2.21 3.86 5.71
N ASP A 126 3.12 4.82 5.90
CA ASP A 126 4.55 4.58 5.86
C ASP A 126 4.98 3.56 6.93
N GLY A 127 4.58 3.77 8.19
CA GLY A 127 4.90 2.85 9.30
C GLY A 127 4.36 1.44 9.07
N VAL A 128 3.06 1.31 8.76
CA VAL A 128 2.45 -0.01 8.52
C VAL A 128 3.09 -0.74 7.34
N VAL A 129 3.42 -0.05 6.25
CA VAL A 129 3.97 -0.71 5.05
C VAL A 129 5.45 -1.06 5.20
N ARG A 130 6.25 -0.22 5.87
CA ARG A 130 7.70 -0.42 6.02
C ARG A 130 8.04 -1.31 7.20
N ASP A 131 7.40 -1.04 8.34
CA ASP A 131 7.77 -1.61 9.63
C ASP A 131 6.76 -2.67 10.09
N GLY A 132 5.55 -2.67 9.51
CA GLY A 132 4.50 -3.63 9.85
C GLY A 132 3.69 -3.24 11.10
N ASP A 133 3.98 -2.06 11.67
CA ASP A 133 3.40 -1.59 12.92
C ASP A 133 3.35 -0.05 12.97
N LEU A 134 2.63 0.50 13.94
CA LEU A 134 2.69 1.90 14.35
C LEU A 134 3.12 1.96 15.81
N ASP A 135 4.06 2.85 16.13
CA ASP A 135 4.33 3.12 17.55
C ASP A 135 3.15 3.85 18.20
N ASP A 136 3.17 3.94 19.54
CA ASP A 136 2.08 4.55 20.30
C ASP A 136 1.85 6.03 19.92
N ALA A 137 2.89 6.74 19.48
CA ALA A 137 2.79 8.14 19.09
C ALA A 137 2.08 8.29 17.74
N ASP A 138 2.48 7.50 16.74
CA ASP A 138 1.86 7.47 15.42
C ASP A 138 0.42 6.94 15.49
N TRP A 139 0.16 5.93 16.33
CA TRP A 139 -1.19 5.45 16.58
C TRP A 139 -2.07 6.55 17.21
N ALA A 140 -1.57 7.25 18.22
CA ALA A 140 -2.31 8.36 18.85
C ALA A 140 -2.58 9.50 17.85
N ALA A 141 -1.60 9.84 17.00
CA ALA A 141 -1.76 10.86 15.96
C ALA A 141 -2.82 10.46 14.92
N LEU A 142 -2.84 9.20 14.48
CA LEU A 142 -3.87 8.67 13.59
C LEU A 142 -5.26 8.73 14.27
N ARG A 143 -5.35 8.29 15.53
CA ARG A 143 -6.61 8.24 16.30
C ARG A 143 -7.14 9.62 16.68
N ALA A 144 -6.32 10.68 16.65
CA ALA A 144 -6.78 12.06 16.79
C ALA A 144 -7.70 12.51 15.64
N HIS A 145 -7.63 11.86 14.47
CA HIS A 145 -8.42 12.22 13.28
C HIS A 145 -9.47 11.19 12.88
N LEU A 146 -9.26 9.91 13.22
CA LEU A 146 -10.20 8.83 12.92
C LEU A 146 -11.04 8.51 14.16
N ASP A 147 -12.11 7.73 14.01
CA ASP A 147 -12.68 6.94 15.11
C ASP A 147 -12.15 5.50 15.01
N GLU A 148 -12.50 4.62 15.96
CA GLU A 148 -12.00 3.24 15.96
C GLU A 148 -12.44 2.48 14.70
N ARG A 149 -13.68 2.73 14.25
CA ARG A 149 -14.23 2.09 13.06
C ARG A 149 -13.44 2.47 11.81
N ALA A 150 -13.12 3.74 11.64
CA ALA A 150 -12.32 4.23 10.52
C ALA A 150 -10.84 3.83 10.64
N ALA A 151 -10.29 3.72 11.86
CA ALA A 151 -8.93 3.23 12.07
C ALA A 151 -8.78 1.75 11.70
N LEU A 152 -9.76 0.91 12.04
CA LEU A 152 -9.81 -0.49 11.61
C LEU A 152 -9.93 -0.60 10.09
N GLU A 153 -10.78 0.21 9.46
CA GLU A 153 -10.90 0.25 8.00
C GLU A 153 -9.60 0.72 7.34
N PHE A 154 -8.94 1.73 7.90
CA PHE A 154 -7.63 2.19 7.44
C PHE A 154 -6.60 1.06 7.41
N LEU A 155 -6.44 0.32 8.52
CA LEU A 155 -5.50 -0.80 8.59
C LEU A 155 -5.83 -1.90 7.57
N LEU A 156 -7.12 -2.24 7.41
CA LEU A 156 -7.56 -3.20 6.42
C LEU A 156 -7.32 -2.71 4.99
N LEU A 157 -7.48 -1.42 4.72
CA LEU A 157 -7.21 -0.82 3.42
C LEU A 157 -5.71 -0.87 3.09
N VAL A 158 -4.84 -0.46 4.02
CA VAL A 158 -3.39 -0.52 3.85
C VAL A 158 -2.93 -1.96 3.62
N GLY A 159 -3.37 -2.89 4.48
CA GLY A 159 -3.03 -4.31 4.36
C GLY A 159 -3.54 -4.93 3.06
N HIS A 160 -4.76 -4.59 2.65
CA HIS A 160 -5.34 -5.08 1.40
C HIS A 160 -4.50 -4.70 0.19
N TYR A 161 -4.14 -3.41 0.05
CA TYR A 161 -3.36 -2.94 -1.08
C TYR A 161 -1.90 -3.39 -1.02
N THR A 162 -1.36 -3.60 0.18
CA THR A 162 -0.03 -4.20 0.35
C THR A 162 0.00 -5.66 -0.14
N MET A 163 -1.00 -6.45 0.23
CA MET A 163 -1.20 -7.82 -0.27
C MET A 163 -1.43 -7.81 -1.78
N LEU A 164 -2.32 -6.95 -2.27
CA LEU A 164 -2.70 -6.89 -3.67
C LEU A 164 -1.51 -6.47 -4.56
N ALA A 165 -0.70 -5.51 -4.14
CA ALA A 165 0.53 -5.12 -4.82
C ALA A 165 1.49 -6.32 -4.97
N SER A 166 1.59 -7.15 -3.94
CA SER A 166 2.40 -8.38 -3.96
C SER A 166 1.88 -9.37 -5.01
N VAL A 167 0.55 -9.59 -5.05
CA VAL A 167 -0.10 -10.45 -6.05
C VAL A 167 0.11 -9.90 -7.46
N VAL A 168 -0.12 -8.60 -7.67
CA VAL A 168 -0.03 -7.91 -8.96
C VAL A 168 1.38 -7.99 -9.53
N THR A 169 2.38 -7.66 -8.72
CA THR A 169 3.79 -7.74 -9.09
C THR A 169 4.22 -9.17 -9.36
N THR A 170 3.81 -10.12 -8.51
CA THR A 170 4.12 -11.55 -8.68
C THR A 170 3.51 -12.10 -9.96
N LEU A 171 2.27 -11.75 -10.28
CA LEU A 171 1.61 -12.21 -11.50
C LEU A 171 2.10 -11.49 -12.76
N ARG A 172 2.88 -10.41 -12.62
CA ARG A 172 3.34 -9.55 -13.70
C ARG A 172 2.16 -9.04 -14.53
N LEU A 173 1.12 -8.58 -13.83
CA LEU A 173 -0.08 -8.06 -14.47
C LEU A 173 0.28 -6.92 -15.41
N THR A 174 -0.25 -7.00 -16.63
CA THR A 174 -0.07 -5.93 -17.62
C THR A 174 -1.05 -4.79 -17.31
N PRO A 175 -0.60 -3.51 -17.35
CA PRO A 175 -1.47 -2.35 -17.21
C PRO A 175 -2.71 -2.42 -18.11
N ASP A 176 -3.82 -1.93 -17.58
CA ASP A 176 -5.07 -1.90 -18.33
C ASP A 176 -5.01 -0.83 -19.41
N ALA A 177 -5.23 -1.24 -20.65
CA ALA A 177 -5.23 -0.30 -21.77
C ALA A 177 -6.32 0.76 -21.56
N PRO A 178 -5.99 2.06 -21.63
CA PRO A 178 -6.99 3.12 -21.51
C PRO A 178 -8.04 2.97 -22.62
N LEU A 179 -9.29 3.34 -22.33
CA LEU A 179 -10.27 3.51 -23.39
C LEU A 179 -9.77 4.64 -24.30
N ARG A 180 -9.49 4.32 -25.57
CA ARG A 180 -9.12 5.34 -26.54
C ARG A 180 -10.30 6.30 -26.68
N SER A 181 -10.07 7.60 -26.50
CA SER A 181 -11.03 8.59 -26.96
C SER A 181 -11.22 8.40 -28.47
N PRO A 182 -12.45 8.33 -28.99
CA PRO A 182 -12.71 8.26 -30.43
C PRO A 182 -12.06 9.40 -31.23
N LEU A 183 -11.68 10.49 -30.56
CA LEU A 183 -11.22 11.74 -31.19
C LEU A 183 -9.71 11.88 -31.35
N ARG A 184 -8.88 10.92 -30.90
CA ARG A 184 -7.43 11.01 -31.14
C ARG A 184 -7.05 10.30 -32.43
N ARG A 185 -7.33 10.94 -33.58
CA ARG A 185 -6.63 10.64 -34.84
C ARG A 185 -5.12 10.68 -34.56
N ARG A 186 -4.39 9.73 -35.17
CA ARG A 186 -2.92 9.56 -35.12
C ARG A 186 -2.21 10.92 -35.01
N ARG A 187 -1.63 11.24 -33.84
CA ARG A 187 -0.54 12.20 -33.76
C ARG A 187 0.73 11.45 -34.16
N ALA A 188 1.52 12.02 -35.08
CA ALA A 188 2.78 11.45 -35.53
C ALA A 188 3.71 11.14 -34.34
N PRO A 189 4.60 10.12 -34.44
CA PRO A 189 5.49 9.76 -33.35
C PRO A 189 6.38 10.95 -32.98
N VAL A 190 6.30 11.36 -31.71
CA VAL A 190 7.30 12.25 -31.12
C VAL A 190 8.53 11.40 -30.86
N THR A 191 9.66 11.80 -31.45
CA THR A 191 10.95 11.15 -31.22
C THR A 191 11.29 11.22 -29.73
N PRO A 192 11.62 10.09 -29.07
CA PRO A 192 12.02 10.13 -27.66
C PRO A 192 13.29 10.98 -27.49
N VAL A 193 13.25 11.95 -26.58
CA VAL A 193 14.47 12.58 -26.07
C VAL A 193 15.17 11.55 -25.18
N PRO A 194 16.45 11.20 -25.44
CA PRO A 194 17.15 10.22 -24.63
C PRO A 194 17.40 10.77 -23.23
N LEU A 195 17.03 9.98 -22.21
CA LEU A 195 17.43 10.23 -20.82
C LEU A 195 18.95 10.06 -20.71
N ARG A 196 19.65 11.18 -20.49
CA ARG A 196 21.09 11.17 -20.20
C ARG A 196 21.28 10.60 -18.79
N LYS A 197 22.00 9.48 -18.64
CA LYS A 197 22.43 9.00 -17.33
C LYS A 197 23.38 10.03 -16.69
N PRO A 198 23.25 10.34 -15.39
CA PRO A 198 24.24 11.15 -14.70
C PRO A 198 25.60 10.41 -14.69
N ALA A 199 26.68 11.19 -14.83
CA ALA A 199 28.05 10.69 -14.82
C ALA A 199 28.41 10.13 -13.42
N PRO A 200 29.32 9.14 -13.32
CA PRO A 200 29.81 8.68 -12.03
C PRO A 200 30.59 9.79 -11.34
N LEU A 201 30.31 10.01 -10.06
CA LEU A 201 31.17 10.83 -9.20
C LEU A 201 32.50 10.07 -9.04
N THR A 202 33.54 10.58 -9.68
CA THR A 202 34.93 10.17 -9.43
C THR A 202 35.58 11.24 -8.59
N GLY A 203 36.10 10.86 -7.42
CA GLY A 203 36.89 11.74 -6.56
C GLY A 203 36.72 11.49 -5.07
N SER A 204 37.32 10.41 -4.57
CA SER A 204 37.79 10.37 -3.17
C SER A 204 39.14 11.10 -3.10
N PRO A 205 39.39 11.96 -2.11
CA PRO A 205 40.74 12.32 -1.72
C PRO A 205 41.15 11.45 -0.52
N ASP A 206 42.11 10.56 -0.74
CA ASP A 206 42.88 9.91 0.32
C ASP A 206 44.12 10.74 0.68
N GLY A 207 44.46 10.73 1.97
CA GLY A 207 45.74 11.16 2.54
C GLY A 207 45.63 12.45 3.36
N GLY A 208 45.72 12.48 4.70
CA GLY A 208 46.22 11.52 5.68
C GLY A 208 47.13 12.28 6.64
N SER A 209 46.89 12.18 7.96
CA SER A 209 47.85 12.29 9.08
C SER A 209 47.09 12.34 10.41
N GLY A 210 47.33 11.36 11.29
CA GLY A 210 46.80 11.28 12.66
C GLY A 210 47.43 12.31 13.63
N PRO A 211 47.16 12.23 14.94
CA PRO A 211 47.66 11.09 15.73
C PRO A 211 46.72 10.52 16.83
N GLU A 212 46.89 9.21 17.03
CA GLU A 212 47.08 8.50 18.31
C GLU A 212 46.18 8.76 19.53
N ARG A 213 45.49 7.70 20.01
CA ARG A 213 45.26 7.43 21.44
C ARG A 213 44.81 5.98 21.72
N VAL A 214 45.75 5.19 22.23
CA VAL A 214 45.70 4.36 23.45
C VAL A 214 44.46 3.49 23.74
N ASN A 215 44.73 2.18 23.75
CA ASN A 215 43.95 1.09 24.38
C ASN A 215 43.68 1.36 25.88
N GLY A 216 42.45 1.11 26.33
CA GLY A 216 42.09 1.04 27.74
C GLY A 216 40.92 0.08 27.94
N ALA A 217 41.19 -0.97 28.73
CA ALA A 217 40.32 -2.10 29.00
C ALA A 217 39.06 -1.75 29.84
N ALA A 218 38.08 -2.65 29.76
CA ALA A 218 36.91 -2.70 30.63
C ALA A 218 37.26 -2.87 32.12
N PRO A 219 36.30 -2.58 33.01
CA PRO A 219 36.16 -3.39 34.20
C PRO A 219 34.74 -3.96 34.36
N GLU A 220 34.77 -5.26 34.63
CA GLU A 220 33.79 -6.08 35.31
C GLU A 220 33.63 -5.62 36.77
N SER A 221 32.39 -5.55 37.28
CA SER A 221 32.04 -5.99 38.65
C SER A 221 30.54 -5.80 38.94
N ALA A 222 29.86 -6.90 39.24
CA ALA A 222 28.70 -6.92 40.12
C ALA A 222 29.14 -6.91 41.60
N PRO A 223 28.23 -6.62 42.55
CA PRO A 223 27.78 -7.73 43.40
C PRO A 223 26.26 -7.71 43.63
N GLY A 224 25.69 -8.91 43.77
CA GLY A 224 24.26 -9.09 44.01
C GLY A 224 23.84 -9.01 45.48
N THR A 225 22.53 -8.97 45.70
CA THR A 225 21.88 -9.54 46.90
C THR A 225 20.49 -10.05 46.55
N LYS A 226 20.16 -11.16 47.21
CA LYS A 226 18.95 -11.99 47.17
C LYS A 226 17.65 -11.23 47.45
N GLY A 227 16.56 -11.71 46.85
CA GLY A 227 15.19 -11.49 47.27
C GLY A 227 14.29 -12.57 46.66
N ASP A 228 13.89 -13.52 47.49
CA ASP A 228 13.11 -14.72 47.20
C ASP A 228 11.59 -14.44 47.25
N ALA A 229 10.81 -15.43 46.78
CA ALA A 229 9.34 -15.55 46.80
C ALA A 229 8.56 -14.75 45.73
N GLY A 230 7.61 -15.30 44.99
CA GLY A 230 6.95 -16.60 45.00
C GLY A 230 5.65 -16.50 44.18
N ALA A 231 5.48 -17.36 43.20
CA ALA A 231 4.21 -17.68 42.52
C ALA A 231 4.22 -19.21 42.31
N PRO A 232 3.10 -19.95 42.28
CA PRO A 232 1.84 -19.53 41.65
C PRO A 232 0.55 -19.93 42.41
N GLY A 233 -0.58 -19.33 42.04
CA GLY A 233 -1.89 -19.77 42.52
C GLY A 233 -3.02 -19.37 41.56
N SER A 234 -3.60 -20.36 40.90
CA SER A 234 -4.93 -20.33 40.27
C SER A 234 -5.53 -21.73 40.45
N PRO A 235 -6.86 -21.91 40.35
CA PRO A 235 -7.95 -21.30 41.12
C PRO A 235 -8.82 -22.42 41.75
N PRO A 236 -9.88 -22.13 42.54
CA PRO A 236 -10.93 -23.11 42.75
C PRO A 236 -12.23 -22.81 42.01
N ALA A 237 -12.94 -23.91 41.77
CA ALA A 237 -14.08 -24.09 40.89
C ALA A 237 -15.40 -23.48 41.41
N ARG A 238 -16.33 -23.31 40.46
CA ARG A 238 -17.75 -23.00 40.69
C ARG A 238 -18.44 -24.12 41.50
N PRO A 239 -19.49 -23.80 42.25
CA PRO A 239 -20.62 -24.70 42.43
C PRO A 239 -21.81 -24.25 41.58
N GLY A 240 -22.41 -25.20 40.86
CA GLY A 240 -23.81 -25.13 40.47
C GLY A 240 -24.60 -26.14 41.28
N THR A 241 -25.79 -25.75 41.77
CA THR A 241 -27.06 -26.52 41.91
C THR A 241 -28.01 -25.81 42.89
N GLY A 242 -29.31 -25.78 42.53
CA GLY A 242 -30.48 -25.32 43.32
C GLY A 242 -30.88 -23.88 43.02
N ASP A 243 -32.05 -23.53 42.46
CA ASP A 243 -33.32 -24.22 42.22
C ASP A 243 -33.88 -23.91 40.82
#